data_AF-A0A139NTT6-F1
#
_entry.id   AF-A0A139NTT6-F1
#
_cell.length_a   1.000
_cell.length_b   1.000
_cell.length_c   1.000
_cell.angle_alpha   90.00
_cell.angle_beta   90.00
_cell.angle_gamma   90.00
#
_symmetry.space_group_name_H-M   'P 1'
#
loop_
_entity.id
_entity.type
_entity.pdbx_description
1 polymer ?
#
loop_
_entity_poly.entity_id
_entity_poly.type
_entity_poly.pdbx_seq_one_letter_code
_entity_poly.pdbx_strand_id
1 'polypeptide(L)'
;MKANVRALILGGSYDTNAFMLLNWDDTLDNLFTLVHETGHSIHSVYTRKNQPYVYGHYSIFLAEIASTTNENILTERLLQEVTDEKARFAILNHYLDGFKGTVFRQTQFAEFEQAIHKADQDGEVLTAELLNTIYAEMNERYYGLSAVENPEIQYEWARIPHFYYNFYVFQYATGFAAASALAHKIVHGSPEDIEKYLDYLKAGSSDYPLAVIAKAGVDMTKEDYLNDAFKVFEERLNELEALIEKGVHL
;
A
#
# COMPACT_ATOMS: atom_id res chain seq x y z
N MET A 1 -9.18 0.09 -28.17
CA MET A 1 -8.51 0.30 -26.88
C MET A 1 -8.91 1.67 -26.36
N LYS A 2 -9.87 1.76 -25.43
CA LYS A 2 -10.00 2.97 -24.63
C LYS A 2 -8.91 2.88 -23.58
N ALA A 3 -7.92 3.78 -23.64
CA ALA A 3 -7.00 3.95 -22.53
C ALA A 3 -7.84 4.47 -21.36
N ASN A 4 -8.20 3.60 -20.43
CA ASN A 4 -8.72 4.01 -19.14
C ASN A 4 -7.55 4.62 -18.38
N VAL A 5 -7.33 5.92 -18.58
CA VAL A 5 -6.43 6.69 -17.72
C VAL A 5 -7.03 6.62 -16.33
N ARG A 6 -6.48 5.76 -15.47
CA ARG A 6 -6.70 5.86 -14.02
C ARG A 6 -6.05 7.17 -13.56
N ALA A 7 -6.58 7.76 -12.49
CA ALA A 7 -6.17 9.08 -12.02
C ALA A 7 -4.65 9.21 -11.92
N LEU A 8 -4.18 10.45 -12.10
CA LEU A 8 -2.77 10.76 -12.01
C LEU A 8 -2.60 12.13 -11.39
N ILE A 9 -1.70 12.24 -10.41
CA ILE A 9 -1.17 13.53 -10.02
C ILE A 9 -0.17 14.05 -11.03
N LEU A 10 -0.50 15.21 -11.55
CA LEU A 10 0.45 16.09 -12.21
C LEU A 10 0.95 17.01 -11.11
N GLY A 11 1.97 16.55 -10.37
CA GLY A 11 2.45 17.16 -9.12
C GLY A 11 2.76 18.67 -9.18
N GLY A 12 2.71 19.31 -10.34
CA GLY A 12 3.09 20.71 -10.51
C GLY A 12 4.59 20.89 -10.28
N SER A 13 5.03 22.13 -10.12
CA SER A 13 6.38 22.47 -9.69
C SER A 13 6.35 23.07 -8.28
N TYR A 14 7.54 23.32 -7.73
CA TYR A 14 7.69 23.89 -6.40
C TYR A 14 6.92 25.20 -6.19
N ASP A 15 6.83 26.03 -7.24
CA ASP A 15 6.15 27.33 -7.21
C ASP A 15 4.67 27.28 -7.65
N THR A 16 4.12 26.08 -7.93
CA THR A 16 2.72 25.92 -8.33
C THR A 16 1.92 25.13 -7.29
N ASN A 17 0.61 25.30 -7.35
CA ASN A 17 -0.32 24.39 -6.68
C ASN A 17 -0.15 22.95 -7.20
N ALA A 18 -0.60 21.98 -6.40
CA ALA A 18 -0.75 20.60 -6.85
C ALA A 18 -1.97 20.48 -7.78
N PHE A 19 -1.85 19.69 -8.84
CA PHE A 19 -2.94 19.43 -9.77
C PHE A 19 -3.26 17.92 -9.79
N MET A 20 -4.56 17.61 -9.81
CA MET A 20 -5.07 16.27 -9.89
C MET A 20 -5.87 16.10 -11.17
N LEU A 21 -5.51 15.10 -11.97
CA LEU A 21 -6.30 14.69 -13.13
C LEU A 21 -7.10 13.44 -12.73
N LEU A 22 -8.42 13.56 -12.74
CA LEU A 22 -9.33 12.50 -12.34
C LEU A 22 -10.28 12.15 -13.49
N ASN A 23 -10.46 10.86 -13.75
CA ASN A 23 -11.59 10.35 -14.52
C ASN A 23 -12.59 9.81 -13.52
N TRP A 24 -13.72 10.52 -13.40
CA TRP A 24 -14.72 10.25 -12.38
C TRP A 24 -15.92 9.47 -12.93
N ASP A 25 -16.28 8.43 -12.20
CA ASP A 25 -17.51 7.66 -12.26
C ASP A 25 -17.95 7.39 -10.82
N ASP A 26 -19.25 7.43 -10.53
CA ASP A 26 -19.82 7.44 -9.17
C ASP A 26 -19.69 6.06 -8.47
N THR A 27 -18.45 5.65 -8.22
CA THR A 27 -18.06 4.35 -7.67
C THR A 27 -17.19 4.52 -6.42
N LEU A 28 -17.22 3.52 -5.53
CA LEU A 28 -16.38 3.50 -4.34
C LEU A 28 -14.90 3.62 -4.69
N ASP A 29 -14.45 2.90 -5.73
CA ASP A 29 -13.07 2.93 -6.21
C ASP A 29 -12.62 4.34 -6.61
N ASN A 30 -13.50 5.13 -7.25
CA ASN A 30 -13.19 6.49 -7.65
C ASN A 30 -13.10 7.44 -6.45
N LEU A 31 -13.93 7.22 -5.41
CA LEU A 31 -13.79 7.95 -4.15
C LEU A 31 -12.45 7.66 -3.48
N PHE A 32 -12.04 6.38 -3.38
CA PHE A 32 -10.72 6.02 -2.86
C PHE A 32 -9.61 6.64 -3.68
N THR A 33 -9.72 6.63 -5.01
CA THR A 33 -8.77 7.28 -5.91
C THR A 33 -8.67 8.79 -5.64
N LEU A 34 -9.79 9.49 -5.52
CA LEU A 34 -9.80 10.92 -5.18
C LEU A 34 -9.09 11.18 -3.84
N VAL A 35 -9.36 10.36 -2.82
CA VAL A 35 -8.76 10.50 -1.48
C VAL A 35 -7.26 10.17 -1.49
N HIS A 36 -6.84 9.16 -2.26
CA HIS A 36 -5.45 8.81 -2.50
C HIS A 36 -4.68 10.01 -3.06
N GLU A 37 -5.15 10.55 -4.18
CA GLU A 37 -4.51 11.68 -4.84
C GLU A 37 -4.60 12.97 -3.99
N THR A 38 -5.62 13.09 -3.14
CA THR A 38 -5.69 14.19 -2.17
C THR A 38 -4.55 14.10 -1.15
N GLY A 39 -4.18 12.89 -0.71
CA GLY A 39 -3.06 12.67 0.20
C GLY A 39 -1.73 13.13 -0.38
N HIS A 40 -1.43 12.74 -1.61
CA HIS A 40 -0.24 13.22 -2.34
C HIS A 40 -0.25 14.74 -2.54
N SER A 41 -1.41 15.32 -2.89
CA SER A 41 -1.54 16.77 -3.10
C SER A 41 -1.26 17.55 -1.81
N ILE A 42 -1.81 17.08 -0.69
CA ILE A 42 -1.56 17.65 0.64
C ILE A 42 -0.08 17.50 1.02
N HIS A 43 0.52 16.33 0.81
CA HIS A 43 1.95 16.10 1.07
C HIS A 43 2.83 17.08 0.29
N SER A 44 2.57 17.25 -1.01
CA SER A 44 3.24 18.25 -1.86
C SER A 44 3.10 19.68 -1.33
N VAL A 45 1.90 20.09 -0.92
CA VAL A 45 1.66 21.44 -0.40
C VAL A 45 2.39 21.67 0.92
N TYR A 46 2.33 20.72 1.86
CA TYR A 46 3.04 20.84 3.14
C TYR A 46 4.54 20.85 2.96
N THR A 47 5.10 19.99 2.10
CA THR A 47 6.53 19.98 1.80
C THR A 47 6.98 21.31 1.21
N ARG A 48 6.33 21.82 0.15
CA ARG A 48 6.74 23.07 -0.53
C ARG A 48 6.66 24.29 0.36
N LYS A 49 5.69 24.35 1.27
CA LYS A 49 5.52 25.48 2.20
C LYS A 49 6.55 25.50 3.34
N ASN A 50 7.20 24.37 3.63
CA ASN A 50 8.03 24.21 4.83
C ASN A 50 9.48 23.83 4.53
N GLN A 51 9.80 23.39 3.32
CA GLN A 51 11.15 23.02 2.89
C GLN A 51 11.65 23.96 1.80
N PRO A 52 12.94 24.32 1.76
CA PRO A 52 13.53 25.00 0.60
C PRO A 52 13.46 24.12 -0.65
N TYR A 53 13.60 24.72 -1.84
CA TYR A 53 13.51 24.02 -3.13
C TYR A 53 14.30 22.70 -3.19
N VAL A 54 15.54 22.69 -2.66
CA VAL A 54 16.41 21.50 -2.65
C VAL A 54 15.83 20.30 -1.87
N TYR A 55 14.93 20.57 -0.91
CA TYR A 55 14.22 19.56 -0.12
C TYR A 55 12.71 19.54 -0.42
N GLY A 56 12.29 20.24 -1.48
CA GLY A 56 10.88 20.46 -1.86
C GLY A 56 10.21 19.26 -2.55
N HIS A 57 10.86 18.09 -2.54
CA HIS A 57 10.36 16.82 -3.03
C HIS A 57 10.41 15.78 -1.91
N TYR A 58 9.96 14.55 -2.15
CA TYR A 58 10.03 13.43 -1.22
C TYR A 58 10.22 12.13 -2.00
N SER A 59 10.72 11.09 -1.35
CA SER A 59 10.84 9.78 -1.99
C SER A 59 9.46 9.21 -2.32
N ILE A 60 9.36 8.42 -3.39
CA ILE A 60 8.12 7.71 -3.77
C ILE A 60 7.59 6.87 -2.60
N PHE A 61 8.48 6.22 -1.85
CA PHE A 61 8.14 5.47 -0.65
C PHE A 61 7.33 6.28 0.38
N LEU A 62 7.78 7.50 0.72
CA LEU A 62 7.02 8.38 1.62
C LEU A 62 5.77 8.95 0.93
N ALA A 63 5.80 9.17 -0.38
CA ALA A 63 4.61 9.63 -1.11
C ALA A 63 3.43 8.66 -0.90
N GLU A 64 3.65 7.38 -1.18
CA GLU A 64 2.62 6.34 -1.09
C GLU A 64 2.12 6.13 0.34
N ILE A 65 2.98 6.26 1.36
CA ILE A 65 2.55 6.17 2.76
C ILE A 65 1.52 7.26 3.09
N ALA A 66 1.71 8.49 2.58
CA ALA A 66 0.78 9.58 2.83
C ALA A 66 -0.58 9.37 2.14
N SER A 67 -0.59 8.92 0.89
CA SER A 67 -1.82 8.66 0.14
C SER A 67 -2.59 7.46 0.71
N THR A 68 -1.92 6.36 1.03
CA THR A 68 -2.54 5.19 1.69
C THR A 68 -3.02 5.50 3.11
N THR A 69 -2.35 6.41 3.84
CA THR A 69 -2.85 6.84 5.16
C THR A 69 -4.23 7.51 5.03
N ASN A 70 -4.42 8.34 4.00
CA ASN A 70 -5.71 8.96 3.73
C ASN A 70 -6.80 7.94 3.36
N GLU A 71 -6.47 6.94 2.54
CA GLU A 71 -7.42 5.84 2.23
C GLU A 71 -7.83 5.09 3.50
N ASN A 72 -6.89 4.78 4.39
CA ASN A 72 -7.19 4.10 5.65
C ASN A 72 -8.08 4.95 6.57
N ILE A 73 -7.85 6.27 6.64
CA ILE A 73 -8.73 7.19 7.37
C ILE A 73 -10.13 7.22 6.77
N LEU A 74 -10.24 7.21 5.43
CA LEU A 74 -11.54 7.10 4.75
C LEU A 74 -12.23 5.78 5.11
N THR A 75 -11.53 4.65 5.07
CA THR A 75 -12.10 3.35 5.45
C THR A 75 -12.63 3.38 6.88
N GLU A 76 -11.85 3.89 7.84
CA GLU A 76 -12.29 4.06 9.23
C GLU A 76 -13.57 4.90 9.31
N ARG A 77 -13.60 6.04 8.63
CA ARG A 77 -14.76 6.93 8.60
C ARG A 77 -15.99 6.24 8.02
N LEU A 78 -15.85 5.57 6.88
CA LEU A 78 -16.96 4.87 6.22
C LEU A 78 -17.49 3.74 7.11
N LEU A 79 -16.62 2.96 7.75
CA LEU A 79 -17.01 1.90 8.67
C LEU A 79 -17.69 2.44 9.94
N GLN A 80 -17.36 3.65 10.40
CA GLN A 80 -18.05 4.26 11.54
C GLN A 80 -19.46 4.76 11.20
N GLU A 81 -19.68 5.19 9.95
CA GLU A 81 -20.94 5.83 9.55
C GLU A 81 -21.91 4.89 8.83
N VAL A 82 -21.41 3.83 8.20
CA VAL A 82 -22.24 2.92 7.39
C VAL A 82 -23.19 2.12 8.28
N THR A 83 -24.49 2.25 8.01
CA THR A 83 -25.54 1.48 8.69
C THR A 83 -26.06 0.31 7.87
N ASP A 84 -25.89 0.35 6.56
CA ASP A 84 -26.30 -0.73 5.64
C ASP A 84 -25.27 -1.86 5.64
N GLU A 85 -25.70 -3.09 5.93
CA GLU A 85 -24.80 -4.24 6.03
C GLU A 85 -24.13 -4.58 4.69
N LYS A 86 -24.80 -4.36 3.55
CA LYS A 86 -24.23 -4.62 2.22
C LYS A 86 -23.13 -3.62 1.86
N ALA A 87 -23.35 -2.35 2.13
CA ALA A 87 -22.32 -1.32 1.98
C ALA A 87 -21.13 -1.59 2.92
N ARG A 88 -21.39 -1.98 4.17
CA ARG A 88 -20.35 -2.37 5.13
C ARG A 88 -19.50 -3.54 4.63
N PHE A 89 -20.15 -4.59 4.12
CA PHE A 89 -19.48 -5.73 3.48
C PHE A 89 -18.59 -5.27 2.32
N ALA A 90 -19.09 -4.39 1.44
CA ALA A 90 -18.32 -3.88 0.31
C ALA A 90 -17.07 -3.08 0.74
N ILE A 91 -17.18 -2.25 1.78
CA ILE A 91 -16.07 -1.46 2.34
C ILE A 91 -15.00 -2.38 2.96
N LEU A 92 -15.43 -3.36 3.78
CA LEU A 92 -14.52 -4.34 4.39
C LEU A 92 -13.79 -5.15 3.32
N ASN A 93 -14.53 -5.68 2.33
CA ASN A 93 -13.96 -6.45 1.24
C ASN A 93 -12.98 -5.62 0.40
N HIS A 94 -13.30 -4.35 0.12
CA HIS A 94 -12.40 -3.44 -0.59
C HIS A 94 -11.06 -3.28 0.15
N TYR A 95 -11.10 -3.05 1.47
CA TYR A 95 -9.87 -2.97 2.26
C TYR A 95 -9.09 -4.29 2.29
N LEU A 96 -9.77 -5.41 2.53
CA LEU A 96 -9.13 -6.73 2.66
C LEU A 96 -8.50 -7.18 1.33
N ASP A 97 -9.13 -6.92 0.19
CA ASP A 97 -8.55 -7.18 -1.13
C ASP A 97 -7.33 -6.28 -1.39
N GLY A 98 -7.41 -5.01 -1.00
CA GLY A 98 -6.27 -4.08 -1.03
C GLY A 98 -5.09 -4.55 -0.18
N PHE A 99 -5.35 -5.00 1.05
CA PHE A 99 -4.33 -5.57 1.94
C PHE A 99 -3.69 -6.81 1.32
N LYS A 100 -4.50 -7.74 0.79
CA LYS A 100 -4.01 -8.93 0.07
C LYS A 100 -3.12 -8.56 -1.12
N GLY A 101 -3.54 -7.61 -1.94
CA GLY A 101 -2.83 -7.17 -3.14
C GLY A 101 -1.54 -6.37 -2.87
N THR A 102 -1.46 -5.69 -1.73
CA THR A 102 -0.38 -4.75 -1.41
C THR A 102 0.61 -5.31 -0.39
N VAL A 103 0.14 -6.02 0.63
CA VAL A 103 0.99 -6.60 1.67
C VAL A 103 1.43 -8.00 1.26
N PHE A 104 0.50 -8.96 1.19
CA PHE A 104 0.84 -10.36 0.91
C PHE A 104 1.47 -10.54 -0.47
N ARG A 105 0.83 -10.04 -1.53
CA ARG A 105 1.30 -10.24 -2.91
C ARG A 105 2.62 -9.51 -3.21
N GLN A 106 2.83 -8.31 -2.70
CA GLN A 106 4.10 -7.60 -2.94
C GLN A 106 5.23 -8.17 -2.08
N THR A 107 4.93 -8.70 -0.89
CA THR A 107 5.91 -9.45 -0.07
C THR A 107 6.32 -10.74 -0.78
N GLN A 108 5.37 -11.47 -1.37
CA GLN A 108 5.67 -12.63 -2.22
C GLN A 108 6.61 -12.26 -3.37
N PHE A 109 6.38 -11.13 -4.03
CA PHE A 109 7.25 -10.64 -5.10
C PHE A 109 8.64 -10.27 -4.58
N ALA A 110 8.73 -9.61 -3.43
CA ALA A 110 10.02 -9.29 -2.80
C ALA A 110 10.81 -10.55 -2.42
N GLU A 111 10.13 -11.58 -1.89
CA GLU A 111 10.73 -12.86 -1.54
C GLU A 111 11.21 -13.62 -2.79
N PHE A 112 10.44 -13.59 -3.88
CA PHE A 112 10.87 -14.15 -5.16
C PHE A 112 12.09 -13.40 -5.71
N GLU A 113 12.05 -12.07 -5.73
CA GLU A 113 13.18 -11.23 -6.16
C GLU A 113 14.44 -11.54 -5.34
N GLN A 114 14.32 -11.69 -4.01
CA GLN A 114 15.42 -12.07 -3.15
C GLN A 114 15.95 -13.47 -3.47
N ALA A 115 15.06 -14.45 -3.67
CA ALA A 115 15.43 -15.83 -3.96
C ALA A 115 16.24 -15.94 -5.26
N ILE A 116 15.81 -15.26 -6.34
CA ILE A 116 16.50 -15.34 -7.64
C ILE A 116 17.87 -14.66 -7.60
N HIS A 117 18.00 -13.53 -6.88
CA HIS A 117 19.29 -12.86 -6.69
C HIS A 117 20.23 -13.72 -5.84
N LYS A 118 19.68 -14.44 -4.85
CA LYS A 118 20.47 -15.33 -4.01
C LYS A 118 20.98 -16.54 -4.78
N ALA A 119 20.14 -17.15 -5.61
CA ALA A 119 20.52 -18.26 -6.48
C ALA A 119 21.64 -17.86 -7.45
N ASP A 120 21.52 -16.70 -8.13
CA ASP A 120 22.57 -16.17 -8.99
C ASP A 120 23.87 -15.89 -8.22
N GLN A 121 23.78 -15.26 -7.04
CA GLN A 121 24.91 -15.01 -6.16
C GLN A 121 25.66 -16.30 -5.78
N ASP A 122 24.92 -17.39 -5.57
CA ASP A 122 25.47 -18.70 -5.21
C ASP A 122 25.96 -19.50 -6.43
N GLY A 123 25.88 -18.92 -7.63
CA GLY A 123 26.41 -19.47 -8.88
C GLY A 123 25.43 -20.37 -9.64
N GLU A 124 24.16 -20.37 -9.28
CA GLU A 124 23.12 -21.10 -10.00
C GLU A 124 22.72 -20.38 -11.28
N VAL A 125 22.51 -21.14 -12.36
CA VAL A 125 22.03 -20.59 -13.62
C VAL A 125 20.52 -20.43 -13.55
N LEU A 126 20.02 -19.19 -13.66
CA LEU A 126 18.60 -18.86 -13.66
C LEU A 126 17.91 -19.28 -14.96
N THR A 127 17.62 -20.58 -15.11
CA THR A 127 16.82 -21.11 -16.21
C THR A 127 15.33 -20.80 -15.99
N ALA A 128 14.55 -20.77 -17.07
CA ALA A 128 13.10 -20.60 -16.96
C ALA A 128 12.44 -21.70 -16.11
N GLU A 129 12.97 -22.93 -16.16
CA GLU A 129 12.49 -24.06 -15.33
C GLU A 129 12.71 -23.79 -13.84
N LEU A 130 13.91 -23.34 -13.45
CA LEU A 130 14.20 -22.99 -12.06
C LEU A 130 13.31 -21.84 -11.55
N LEU A 131 13.18 -20.77 -12.34
CA LEU A 131 12.35 -19.63 -11.98
C LEU A 131 10.86 -20.03 -11.84
N ASN A 132 10.37 -20.88 -12.74
CA ASN A 132 9.01 -21.42 -12.64
C ASN A 132 8.81 -22.23 -11.36
N THR A 133 9.76 -23.12 -11.01
CA THR A 133 9.68 -23.93 -9.80
C THR A 133 9.66 -23.08 -8.55
N ILE A 134 10.61 -22.14 -8.40
CA ILE A 134 10.68 -21.23 -7.25
C ILE A 134 9.36 -20.46 -7.13
N TYR A 135 8.83 -19.94 -8.24
CA TYR A 135 7.60 -19.16 -8.23
C TYR A 135 6.38 -20.00 -7.85
N ALA A 136 6.25 -21.20 -8.41
CA ALA A 136 5.13 -22.09 -8.15
C ALA A 136 5.08 -22.54 -6.68
N GLU A 137 6.23 -22.97 -6.12
CA GLU A 137 6.35 -23.35 -4.72
C GLU A 137 6.04 -22.17 -3.79
N MET A 138 6.48 -20.97 -4.15
CA MET A 138 6.17 -19.77 -3.40
C MET A 138 4.69 -19.41 -3.47
N ASN A 139 4.04 -19.57 -4.62
CA ASN A 139 2.59 -19.36 -4.75
C ASN A 139 1.78 -20.33 -3.90
N GLU A 140 2.16 -21.62 -3.91
CA GLU A 140 1.52 -22.64 -3.08
C GLU A 140 1.67 -22.34 -1.59
N ARG A 141 2.85 -21.89 -1.12
CA ARG A 141 3.05 -21.46 0.28
C ARG A 141 2.17 -20.28 0.68
N TYR A 142 2.02 -19.28 -0.18
CA TYR A 142 1.26 -18.07 0.15
C TYR A 142 -0.26 -18.26 0.08
N TYR A 143 -0.74 -19.05 -0.88
CA TYR A 143 -2.17 -19.17 -1.17
C TYR A 143 -2.78 -20.51 -0.74
N GLY A 144 -1.95 -21.51 -0.40
CA GLY A 144 -2.41 -22.86 -0.10
C GLY A 144 -3.04 -23.59 -1.30
N LEU A 145 -2.82 -23.07 -2.51
CA LEU A 145 -3.33 -23.65 -3.75
C LEU A 145 -2.24 -24.52 -4.39
N SER A 146 -2.56 -25.78 -4.65
CA SER A 146 -1.63 -26.74 -5.24
C SER A 146 -1.05 -26.22 -6.56
N ALA A 147 0.28 -26.17 -6.66
CA ALA A 147 0.96 -25.81 -7.90
C ALA A 147 0.65 -26.80 -9.04
N VAL A 148 0.41 -28.07 -8.69
CA VAL A 148 0.05 -29.13 -9.66
C VAL A 148 -1.34 -28.89 -10.24
N GLU A 149 -2.27 -28.36 -9.45
CA GLU A 149 -3.64 -28.05 -9.89
C GLU A 149 -3.74 -26.69 -10.58
N ASN A 150 -2.72 -25.82 -10.43
CA ASN A 150 -2.66 -24.48 -11.00
C ASN A 150 -1.37 -24.28 -11.83
N PRO A 151 -1.08 -25.12 -12.83
CA PRO A 151 0.22 -25.14 -13.48
C PRO A 151 0.58 -23.83 -14.19
N GLU A 152 -0.40 -23.03 -14.62
CA GLU A 152 -0.15 -21.76 -15.30
C GLU A 152 0.45 -20.68 -14.38
N ILE A 153 0.28 -20.78 -13.06
CA ILE A 153 0.76 -19.74 -12.13
C ILE A 153 2.28 -19.63 -12.10
N GLN A 154 2.98 -20.72 -12.45
CA GLN A 154 4.45 -20.77 -12.50
C GLN A 154 5.05 -19.75 -13.46
N TYR A 155 4.30 -19.27 -14.46
CA TYR A 155 4.78 -18.31 -15.46
C TYR A 155 4.51 -16.85 -15.09
N GLU A 156 3.85 -16.58 -13.96
CA GLU A 156 3.46 -15.22 -13.58
C GLU A 156 4.67 -14.29 -13.38
N TRP A 157 5.82 -14.81 -12.93
CA TRP A 157 7.02 -13.98 -12.80
C TRP A 157 7.44 -13.29 -14.10
N ALA A 158 7.22 -13.94 -15.25
CA ALA A 158 7.67 -13.43 -16.54
C ALA A 158 6.90 -12.18 -17.00
N ARG A 159 5.72 -11.91 -16.45
CA ARG A 159 4.89 -10.74 -16.79
C ARG A 159 4.98 -9.60 -15.78
N ILE A 160 5.74 -9.75 -14.69
CA ILE A 160 5.85 -8.75 -13.63
C ILE A 160 6.95 -7.74 -14.02
N PRO A 161 6.61 -6.49 -14.39
CA PRO A 161 7.61 -5.51 -14.83
C PRO A 161 8.53 -5.09 -13.68
N HIS A 162 8.04 -5.14 -12.44
CA HIS A 162 8.78 -4.70 -11.26
C HIS A 162 10.03 -5.55 -10.95
N PHE A 163 10.13 -6.78 -11.46
CA PHE A 163 11.36 -7.59 -11.34
C PHE A 163 12.52 -7.08 -12.20
N TYR A 164 12.26 -6.13 -13.10
CA TYR A 164 13.30 -5.41 -13.85
C TYR A 164 13.70 -4.09 -13.16
N TYR A 165 13.20 -3.85 -11.95
CA TYR A 165 13.65 -2.81 -11.04
C TYR A 165 14.56 -3.47 -9.99
N ASN A 166 15.14 -2.70 -9.07
CA ASN A 166 16.09 -3.21 -8.09
C ASN A 166 15.53 -3.12 -6.67
N PHE A 167 14.88 -4.19 -6.19
CA PHE A 167 14.26 -4.29 -4.87
C PHE A 167 13.27 -3.16 -4.57
N TYR A 168 12.34 -2.94 -5.49
CA TYR A 168 11.34 -1.88 -5.35
C TYR A 168 10.07 -2.35 -4.62
N VAL A 169 9.61 -3.57 -4.87
CA VAL A 169 8.24 -4.00 -4.51
C VAL A 169 7.98 -4.13 -3.00
N PHE A 170 9.01 -4.41 -2.18
CA PHE A 170 8.85 -4.53 -0.72
C PHE A 170 8.38 -3.21 -0.08
N GLN A 171 8.63 -2.08 -0.74
CA GLN A 171 8.23 -0.74 -0.31
C GLN A 171 6.70 -0.61 -0.24
N TYR A 172 5.95 -1.33 -1.09
CA TYR A 172 4.49 -1.34 -1.04
C TYR A 172 3.97 -2.00 0.23
N ALA A 173 4.46 -3.19 0.57
CA ALA A 173 4.00 -3.93 1.74
C ALA A 173 4.35 -3.18 3.04
N THR A 174 5.59 -2.73 3.15
CA THR A 174 6.07 -1.97 4.31
C THR A 174 5.40 -0.60 4.43
N GLY A 175 5.21 0.09 3.30
CA GLY A 175 4.50 1.38 3.26
C GLY A 175 3.04 1.26 3.64
N PHE A 176 2.32 0.25 3.16
CA PHE A 176 0.92 0.01 3.51
C PHE A 176 0.75 -0.23 5.02
N ALA A 177 1.59 -1.08 5.61
CA ALA A 177 1.53 -1.34 7.05
C ALA A 177 1.84 -0.08 7.88
N ALA A 178 2.84 0.72 7.46
CA ALA A 178 3.14 1.99 8.11
C ALA A 178 1.97 2.99 8.00
N ALA A 179 1.33 3.07 6.83
CA ALA A 179 0.15 3.89 6.60
C ALA A 179 -1.05 3.44 7.47
N SER A 180 -1.23 2.12 7.66
CA SER A 180 -2.25 1.57 8.56
C SER A 180 -1.99 1.99 10.01
N ALA A 181 -0.75 1.89 10.48
CA ALA A 181 -0.36 2.31 11.82
C ALA A 181 -0.54 3.83 12.04
N LEU A 182 -0.15 4.65 11.06
CA LEU A 182 -0.35 6.11 11.10
C LEU A 182 -1.84 6.46 11.13
N ALA A 183 -2.66 5.86 10.25
CA ALA A 183 -4.11 6.11 10.23
C ALA A 183 -4.75 5.75 11.57
N HIS A 184 -4.42 4.60 12.15
CA HIS A 184 -4.91 4.20 13.46
C HIS A 184 -4.55 5.22 14.56
N LYS A 185 -3.31 5.72 14.58
CA LYS A 185 -2.87 6.78 15.52
C LYS A 185 -3.58 8.11 15.28
N ILE A 186 -3.87 8.47 14.05
CA ILE A 186 -4.60 9.70 13.72
C ILE A 186 -6.06 9.62 14.18
N VAL A 187 -6.72 8.48 13.96
CA VAL A 187 -8.15 8.30 14.26
C VAL A 187 -8.41 8.04 15.74
N HIS A 188 -7.54 7.28 16.41
CA HIS A 188 -7.76 6.81 17.79
C HIS A 188 -6.74 7.33 18.81
N GLY A 189 -5.68 8.00 18.35
CA GLY A 189 -4.61 8.50 19.21
C GLY A 189 -4.87 9.91 19.72
N SER A 190 -3.79 10.66 19.88
CA SER A 190 -3.76 11.97 20.52
C SER A 190 -3.55 13.11 19.51
N PRO A 191 -3.81 14.38 19.90
CA PRO A 191 -3.43 15.54 19.10
C PRO A 191 -1.94 15.55 18.72
N GLU A 192 -1.07 14.99 19.56
CA GLU A 192 0.37 14.88 19.28
C GLU A 192 0.66 13.93 18.09
N ASP A 193 -0.13 12.86 17.93
CA ASP A 193 0.02 11.93 16.80
C ASP A 193 -0.35 12.61 15.48
N ILE A 194 -1.37 13.46 15.50
CA ILE A 194 -1.75 14.30 14.34
C ILE A 194 -0.64 15.30 14.02
N GLU A 195 -0.07 15.97 15.02
CA GLU A 195 1.04 16.90 14.83
C GLU A 195 2.27 16.20 14.22
N LYS A 196 2.63 15.02 14.72
CA LYS A 196 3.71 14.18 14.17
C LYS A 196 3.47 13.81 12.71
N TYR A 197 2.25 13.45 12.34
CA TYR A 197 1.90 13.17 10.95
C TYR A 197 1.98 14.44 10.07
N LEU A 198 1.56 15.59 10.58
CA LEU A 198 1.70 16.85 9.84
C LEU A 198 3.17 17.23 9.66
N ASP A 199 4.02 17.01 10.65
CA ASP A 199 5.47 17.26 10.54
C ASP A 199 6.14 16.31 9.56
N TYR A 200 5.67 15.06 9.48
CA TYR A 200 6.02 14.13 8.43
C TYR A 200 5.74 14.68 7.02
N LEU A 201 4.54 15.22 6.79
CA LEU A 201 4.19 15.81 5.48
C LEU A 201 5.00 17.08 5.14
N LYS A 202 5.50 17.78 6.16
CA LYS A 202 6.37 18.96 6.01
C LYS A 202 7.83 18.59 5.78
N ALA A 203 8.25 17.35 6.00
CA ALA A 203 9.66 16.99 6.00
C ALA A 203 10.29 17.00 4.60
N GLY A 204 9.51 16.70 3.55
CA GLY A 204 10.06 16.55 2.20
C GLY A 204 11.23 15.56 2.16
N SER A 205 12.31 15.93 1.48
CA SER A 205 13.53 15.13 1.36
C SER A 205 14.67 15.69 2.21
N SER A 206 14.33 16.33 3.33
CA SER A 206 15.30 16.94 4.25
C SER A 206 16.10 15.92 5.09
N ASP A 207 15.65 14.66 5.15
CA ASP A 207 16.28 13.58 5.91
C ASP A 207 16.01 12.23 5.22
N TYR A 208 16.63 11.16 5.72
CA TYR A 208 16.44 9.80 5.19
C TYR A 208 14.99 9.31 5.44
N PRO A 209 14.38 8.56 4.51
CA PRO A 209 12.97 8.17 4.64
C PRO A 209 12.61 7.46 5.96
N LEU A 210 13.47 6.56 6.44
CA LEU A 210 13.27 5.87 7.72
C LEU A 210 13.35 6.83 8.92
N ALA A 211 14.23 7.84 8.86
CA ALA A 211 14.34 8.85 9.91
C ALA A 211 13.12 9.80 9.91
N VAL A 212 12.60 10.14 8.73
CA VAL A 212 11.40 10.96 8.57
C VAL A 212 10.18 10.25 9.17
N ILE A 213 9.94 8.99 8.81
CA ILE A 213 8.76 8.26 9.29
C ILE A 213 8.87 7.85 10.77
N ALA A 214 10.08 7.61 11.28
CA ALA A 214 10.29 7.39 12.71
C ALA A 214 9.83 8.59 13.55
N LYS A 215 10.05 9.83 13.07
CA LYS A 215 9.55 11.05 13.73
C LYS A 215 8.02 11.15 13.68
N ALA A 216 7.39 10.54 12.68
CA ALA A 216 5.93 10.39 12.60
C ALA A 216 5.38 9.36 13.62
N GLY A 217 6.26 8.67 14.34
CA GLY A 217 5.91 7.66 15.34
C GLY A 217 5.88 6.22 14.81
N VAL A 218 6.45 5.95 13.63
CA VAL A 218 6.57 4.58 13.09
C VAL A 218 8.04 4.25 12.85
N ASP A 219 8.65 3.49 13.77
CA ASP A 219 9.99 2.94 13.59
C ASP A 219 9.91 1.66 12.74
N MET A 220 10.16 1.81 11.44
CA MET A 220 10.11 0.69 10.49
C MET A 220 11.30 -0.28 10.59
N THR A 221 12.20 -0.09 11.56
CA THR A 221 13.21 -1.10 11.94
C THR A 221 12.68 -2.11 12.96
N LYS A 222 11.44 -1.91 13.44
CA LYS A 222 10.73 -2.79 14.39
C LYS A 222 9.56 -3.48 13.69
N GLU A 223 9.14 -4.61 14.24
CA GLU A 223 7.99 -5.37 13.73
C GLU A 223 6.63 -4.85 14.20
N ASP A 224 6.60 -3.99 15.23
CA ASP A 224 5.36 -3.54 15.88
C ASP A 224 4.32 -2.98 14.89
N TYR A 225 4.75 -2.16 13.93
CA TYR A 225 3.85 -1.58 12.93
C TYR A 225 3.27 -2.60 11.95
N LEU A 226 4.00 -3.69 11.68
CA LEU A 226 3.51 -4.81 10.87
C LEU A 226 2.46 -5.59 11.67
N ASN A 227 2.75 -5.89 12.93
CA ASN A 227 1.84 -6.59 13.83
C ASN A 227 0.53 -5.80 14.01
N ASP A 228 0.61 -4.48 14.17
CA ASP A 228 -0.56 -3.61 14.25
C ASP A 228 -1.40 -3.66 12.96
N ALA A 229 -0.76 -3.63 11.78
CA ALA A 229 -1.46 -3.74 10.50
C ALA A 229 -2.15 -5.11 10.34
N PHE A 230 -1.50 -6.21 10.74
CA PHE A 230 -2.11 -7.54 10.72
C PHE A 230 -3.27 -7.67 11.71
N LYS A 231 -3.20 -7.02 12.86
CA LYS A 231 -4.30 -6.99 13.81
C LYS A 231 -5.54 -6.30 13.22
N VAL A 232 -5.37 -5.16 12.56
CA VAL A 232 -6.48 -4.47 11.86
C VAL A 232 -7.05 -5.34 10.74
N PHE A 233 -6.19 -6.06 10.00
CA PHE A 233 -6.63 -7.02 8.99
C PHE A 233 -7.49 -8.14 9.61
N GLU A 234 -7.04 -8.75 10.69
CA GLU A 234 -7.76 -9.82 11.41
C GLU A 234 -9.11 -9.33 11.94
N GLU A 235 -9.15 -8.17 12.59
CA GLU A 235 -10.39 -7.60 13.13
C GLU A 235 -11.43 -7.36 12.03
N ARG A 236 -11.01 -6.79 10.89
CA ARG A 236 -11.89 -6.53 9.74
C ARG A 236 -12.29 -7.80 9.01
N LEU A 237 -11.42 -8.81 8.96
CA LEU A 237 -11.73 -10.12 8.38
C LEU A 237 -12.79 -10.85 9.21
N ASN A 238 -12.60 -10.93 10.53
CA ASN A 238 -13.59 -11.52 11.45
C ASN A 238 -14.96 -10.84 11.30
N GLU A 239 -14.96 -9.53 11.10
CA GLU A 239 -16.18 -8.77 10.87
C GLU A 239 -16.85 -9.10 9.53
N LEU A 240 -16.06 -9.21 8.46
CA LEU A 240 -16.55 -9.64 7.14
C LEU A 240 -17.16 -11.05 7.22
N GLU A 241 -16.49 -11.98 7.90
CA GLU A 241 -16.96 -13.37 8.10
C GLU A 241 -18.31 -13.40 8.82
N ALA A 242 -18.49 -12.60 9.87
CA ALA A 242 -19.77 -12.50 10.56
C ALA A 242 -20.91 -11.98 9.65
N LEU A 243 -20.61 -11.09 8.68
CA LEU A 243 -21.58 -10.67 7.66
C LEU A 243 -21.86 -11.78 6.63
N ILE A 244 -20.85 -12.59 6.29
CA ILE A 244 -21.01 -13.75 5.40
C ILE A 244 -21.93 -14.79 6.03
N GLU A 245 -21.76 -15.10 7.31
CA GLU A 245 -22.61 -16.04 8.06
C GLU A 245 -24.08 -15.61 8.08
N LYS A 246 -24.34 -14.29 8.07
CA LYS A 246 -25.69 -13.71 7.94
C LYS A 246 -26.26 -13.76 6.52
N GLY A 247 -25.45 -14.11 5.52
CA GLY A 247 -25.86 -14.13 4.11
C GLY A 247 -25.85 -12.78 3.41
N VAL A 248 -25.17 -11.76 3.96
CA VAL A 248 -25.15 -10.38 3.41
C VAL A 248 -24.50 -10.31 2.02
N HIS A 249 -23.61 -11.25 1.71
CA HIS A 249 -22.89 -11.35 0.44
C HIS A 249 -23.76 -11.84 -0.74
N LEU A 250 -24.98 -12.31 -0.48
CA LEU A 250 -25.96 -12.79 -1.48
C LEU A 250 -26.93 -11.67 -1.92
#